data_AF-A0A1U8JV46-F1
#
_entry.id   AF-A0A1U8JV46-F1
#
_cell.length_a   1.000
_cell.length_b   1.000
_cell.length_c   1.000
_cell.angle_alpha   90.00
_cell.angle_beta   90.00
_cell.angle_gamma   90.00
#
_symmetry.space_group_name_H-M   'P 1'
#
loop_
_entity.id
_entity.type
_entity.pdbx_description
1 polymer ?
#
loop_
_entity_poly.entity_id
_entity_poly.type
_entity_poly.pdbx_seq_one_letter_code
_entity_poly.pdbx_strand_id
1 'polypeptide(L)'
;MTEVAEERYSAPSVARSSLFKTLSIEKAVIRGLLLSTLDDPNRKLCTATSMAVAAIAVYEWPESWPDLLLFLLKLIGDQTSMNEGVEKERGCNSTR
;
A
#
# COMPACT_ATOMS: atom_id res chain seq x y z
N MET A 1 -16.98 52.06 9.33
CA MET A 1 -16.31 51.41 10.49
C MET A 1 -17.13 50.17 10.78
N THR A 2 -16.86 48.97 10.27
CA THR A 2 -15.64 48.32 9.78
C THR A 2 -16.01 47.44 8.57
N GLU A 3 -15.34 47.61 7.42
CA GLU A 3 -15.30 46.58 6.37
C GLU A 3 -14.46 45.43 6.92
N VAL A 4 -15.10 44.29 7.18
CA VAL A 4 -14.38 43.03 7.35
C VAL A 4 -14.13 42.52 5.94
N ALA A 5 -12.93 42.81 5.43
CA ALA A 5 -12.42 42.22 4.20
C ALA A 5 -12.31 40.70 4.40
N GLU A 6 -13.34 39.97 3.98
CA GLU A 6 -13.22 38.55 3.67
C GLU A 6 -12.43 38.46 2.36
N GLU A 7 -11.11 38.68 2.48
CA GLU A 7 -10.15 38.34 1.44
C GLU A 7 -10.19 36.82 1.29
N ARG A 8 -11.11 36.39 0.43
CA ARG A 8 -11.22 35.06 -0.12
C ARG A 8 -9.85 34.66 -0.64
N TYR A 9 -9.09 33.94 0.18
CA TYR A 9 -7.85 33.27 -0.21
C TYR A 9 -8.20 32.10 -1.16
N SER A 10 -8.76 32.44 -2.32
CA SER A 10 -9.12 31.51 -3.37
C SER A 10 -7.85 31.33 -4.20
N ALA A 11 -7.05 30.31 -3.84
CA ALA A 11 -5.85 29.97 -4.58
C ALA A 11 -6.14 29.88 -6.09
N PRO A 12 -5.25 30.39 -6.96
CA PRO A 12 -5.46 30.36 -8.42
C PRO A 12 -5.66 28.91 -8.89
N SER A 13 -6.49 28.70 -9.92
CA SER A 13 -6.87 27.35 -10.37
C SER A 13 -5.67 26.46 -10.73
N VAL A 14 -4.60 27.07 -11.22
CA VAL A 14 -3.29 26.43 -11.48
C VAL A 14 -2.66 25.91 -10.19
N ALA A 15 -2.69 26.68 -9.10
CA ALA A 15 -2.17 26.25 -7.80
C ALA A 15 -3.02 25.10 -7.21
N ARG A 16 -4.35 25.14 -7.39
CA ARG A 16 -5.23 24.01 -7.00
C ARG A 16 -4.92 22.75 -7.80
N SER A 17 -4.79 22.85 -9.11
CA SER A 17 -4.43 21.72 -9.99
C SER A 17 -3.06 21.14 -9.65
N SER A 18 -2.08 22.01 -9.39
CA SER A 18 -0.74 21.62 -8.91
C SER A 18 -0.81 20.85 -7.58
N LEU A 19 -1.60 21.35 -6.63
CA LEU A 19 -1.79 20.72 -5.32
C LEU A 19 -2.48 19.36 -5.39
N PHE A 20 -3.52 19.22 -6.23
CA PHE A 20 -4.16 17.92 -6.46
C PHE A 20 -3.21 16.93 -7.12
N LYS A 21 -2.34 17.42 -8.02
CA LYS A 21 -1.32 16.58 -8.66
C LYS A 21 -0.26 16.11 -7.67
N THR A 22 0.24 16.97 -6.79
CA THR A 22 1.21 16.57 -5.75
C THR A 22 0.60 15.59 -4.76
N LEU A 23 -0.64 15.82 -4.32
CA LEU A 23 -1.36 14.91 -3.44
C LEU A 23 -1.55 13.51 -4.07
N SER A 24 -1.84 13.47 -5.37
CA SER A 24 -1.92 12.20 -6.12
C SER A 24 -0.59 11.46 -6.17
N ILE A 25 0.53 12.18 -6.31
CA ILE A 25 1.87 11.59 -6.33
C ILE A 25 2.22 11.03 -4.94
N GLU A 26 1.99 11.81 -3.88
CA GLU A 26 2.28 11.39 -2.50
C GLU A 26 1.51 10.13 -2.13
N LYS A 27 0.22 10.06 -2.48
CA LYS A 27 -0.60 8.85 -2.28
C LYS A 27 -0.03 7.64 -3.01
N ALA A 28 0.42 7.80 -4.25
CA ALA A 28 1.03 6.71 -5.02
C ALA A 28 2.34 6.22 -4.38
N VAL A 29 3.19 7.13 -3.89
CA VAL A 29 4.44 6.80 -3.18
C VAL A 29 4.14 6.03 -1.89
N ILE A 30 3.21 6.51 -1.07
CA ILE A 30 2.82 5.85 0.19
C ILE A 30 2.32 4.42 -0.09
N ARG A 31 1.46 4.24 -1.09
CA ARG A 31 0.97 2.92 -1.50
C ARG A 31 2.12 2.00 -1.89
N GLY A 32 3.05 2.47 -2.72
CA GLY A 32 4.23 1.69 -3.12
C GLY A 32 5.08 1.24 -1.93
N LEU A 33 5.32 2.14 -0.96
CA LEU A 33 6.07 1.82 0.26
C LEU A 33 5.35 0.79 1.13
N LEU A 34 4.03 0.92 1.31
CA LEU A 34 3.23 -0.04 2.05
C LEU A 34 3.26 -1.42 1.38
N LEU A 35 3.04 -1.48 0.06
CA LEU A 35 3.09 -2.73 -0.70
C LEU A 35 4.48 -3.40 -0.63
N SER A 36 5.55 -2.62 -0.63
CA SER A 36 6.91 -3.15 -0.49
C SER A 36 7.18 -3.74 0.90
N THR A 37 6.45 -3.28 1.92
CA THR A 37 6.60 -3.73 3.32
C THR A 37 5.67 -4.92 3.66
N LEU A 38 4.77 -5.31 2.75
CA LEU A 38 3.86 -6.44 2.97
C LEU A 38 4.58 -7.79 3.02
N ASP A 39 5.72 -7.92 2.34
CA ASP A 39 6.59 -9.11 2.35
C ASP A 39 7.67 -9.05 3.45
N ASP A 40 7.53 -8.16 4.43
CA ASP A 40 8.54 -8.00 5.48
C ASP A 40 8.54 -9.21 6.44
N PRO A 41 9.70 -9.80 6.76
CA PRO A 41 9.80 -10.95 7.67
C PRO A 41 9.35 -10.62 9.10
N ASN A 42 9.35 -9.35 9.50
CA ASN A 42 8.83 -8.89 10.77
C ASN A 42 7.30 -8.86 10.73
N ARG A 43 6.69 -9.88 11.34
CA ARG A 43 5.22 -10.03 11.44
C ARG A 43 4.49 -8.81 12.01
N LYS A 44 5.13 -8.02 12.89
CA LYS A 44 4.51 -6.80 13.44
C LYS A 44 4.38 -5.71 12.35
N LEU A 45 5.43 -5.54 11.55
CA LEU A 45 5.42 -4.60 10.42
C LEU A 45 4.46 -5.07 9.33
N CYS A 46 4.54 -6.34 8.93
CA CYS A 46 3.62 -6.93 7.96
C CYS A 46 2.15 -6.73 8.39
N THR A 47 1.81 -6.98 9.66
CA THR A 47 0.44 -6.80 10.17
C THR A 47 0.00 -5.33 10.15
N ALA A 48 0.83 -4.42 10.66
CA ALA A 48 0.50 -3.00 10.70
C ALA A 48 0.32 -2.43 9.28
N THR A 49 1.22 -2.80 8.37
CA THR A 49 1.18 -2.42 6.96
C THR A 49 -0.05 -3.01 6.26
N SER A 50 -0.37 -4.29 6.50
CA SER A 50 -1.58 -4.93 5.96
C SER A 50 -2.84 -4.18 6.37
N MET A 51 -2.90 -3.75 7.64
CA MET A 51 -4.02 -3.00 8.18
C MET A 51 -4.13 -1.60 7.55
N ALA A 52 -3.01 -0.92 7.35
CA ALA A 52 -2.96 0.38 6.65
C ALA A 52 -3.41 0.25 5.18
N VAL A 53 -2.96 -0.79 4.47
CA VAL A 53 -3.38 -1.08 3.09
C VAL A 53 -4.87 -1.35 3.02
N ALA A 54 -5.41 -2.17 3.92
CA ALA A 54 -6.84 -2.44 3.99
C ALA A 54 -7.66 -1.17 4.24
N ALA A 55 -7.22 -0.31 5.17
CA ALA A 55 -7.90 0.95 5.48
C ALA A 55 -7.91 1.92 4.27
N ILE A 56 -6.83 1.97 3.48
CA ILE A 56 -6.77 2.78 2.25
C ILE A 56 -7.65 2.18 1.16
N ALA A 57 -7.62 0.85 0.98
CA ALA A 57 -8.34 0.15 -0.07
C ALA A 57 -9.86 0.38 0.00
N VAL A 58 -10.43 0.56 1.21
CA VAL A 58 -11.86 0.88 1.41
C VAL A 58 -12.30 2.11 0.60
N TYR A 59 -11.42 3.09 0.41
CA TYR A 59 -11.77 4.36 -0.26
C TYR A 59 -11.23 4.49 -1.67
N GLU A 60 -10.12 3.81 -1.97
CA GLU A 60 -9.35 4.05 -3.19
C GLU A 60 -9.45 2.91 -4.20
N TRP A 61 -9.86 1.71 -3.77
CA TRP A 61 -10.03 0.57 -4.66
C TRP A 61 -11.50 0.41 -5.08
N PRO A 62 -11.81 0.18 -6.38
CA PRO A 62 -10.88 -0.05 -7.49
C PRO A 62 -10.44 1.20 -8.29
N GLU A 63 -11.18 2.31 -8.26
CA GLU A 63 -11.02 3.42 -9.22
C GLU A 63 -9.66 4.12 -9.16
N SER A 64 -9.12 4.30 -7.95
CA SER A 64 -7.89 5.08 -7.71
C SER A 64 -6.67 4.20 -7.41
N TRP A 65 -6.86 2.89 -7.21
CA TRP A 65 -5.79 1.93 -6.92
C TRP A 65 -6.03 0.55 -7.57
N PRO A 66 -6.24 0.48 -8.89
CA PRO A 66 -6.67 -0.76 -9.57
C PRO A 66 -5.67 -1.92 -9.43
N ASP A 67 -4.38 -1.61 -9.34
CA ASP A 67 -3.30 -2.59 -9.33
C ASP A 67 -3.18 -3.39 -8.01
N LEU A 68 -3.90 -2.99 -6.96
CA LEU A 68 -3.82 -3.61 -5.63
C LEU A 68 -4.10 -5.12 -5.67
N LEU A 69 -5.17 -5.54 -6.34
CA LEU A 69 -5.57 -6.94 -6.40
C LEU A 69 -4.52 -7.80 -7.11
N LEU A 70 -4.01 -7.33 -8.25
CA LEU A 70 -2.97 -8.02 -9.01
C LEU A 70 -1.69 -8.15 -8.19
N PHE A 71 -1.31 -7.11 -7.45
CA PHE A 71 -0.18 -7.16 -6.54
C PHE A 71 -0.35 -8.21 -5.44
N LEU A 72 -1.51 -8.24 -4.76
CA LEU A 72 -1.77 -9.20 -3.69
C LEU A 72 -1.77 -10.66 -4.20
N LEU A 73 -2.35 -10.91 -5.38
CA LEU A 73 -2.33 -12.24 -5.99
C LEU A 73 -0.91 -12.68 -6.31
N LYS A 74 -0.06 -11.78 -6.83
CA LYS A 74 1.35 -12.06 -7.07
C LYS A 74 2.08 -12.39 -5.77
N LEU A 75 1.88 -11.59 -4.72
CA LEU A 75 2.49 -11.80 -3.40
C LEU A 75 2.14 -13.17 -2.80
N ILE A 76 0.88 -13.61 -2.96
CA ILE A 76 0.45 -14.95 -2.52
C ILE A 76 1.17 -16.03 -3.33
N GLY A 77 1.22 -15.88 -4.66
CA GLY A 77 1.94 -16.81 -5.54
C GLY A 77 3.42 -16.95 -5.16
N ASP A 78 4.11 -15.83 -4.94
CA ASP A 78 5.52 -15.81 -4.57
C ASP A 78 5.76 -16.53 -3.22
N GLN A 79 4.90 -16.32 -2.22
CA GLN A 79 4.97 -17.01 -0.93
C GLN A 79 4.76 -18.53 -1.00
N THR A 80 3.89 -19.01 -1.90
CA THR A 80 3.67 -20.46 -2.05
C THR A 80 4.91 -21.21 -2.51
N SER A 81 5.73 -20.58 -3.38
CA SER A 81 6.98 -21.17 -3.87
C SER A 81 8.07 -21.30 -2.78
N MET A 82 8.10 -20.39 -1.80
CA MET A 82 9.11 -20.39 -0.74
C MET A 82 8.85 -21.46 0.33
N ASN A 83 7.58 -21.83 0.54
CA ASN A 83 7.19 -22.81 1.55
C ASN A 83 7.35 -24.28 1.08
N GLU A 84 7.36 -24.54 -0.24
CA GLU A 84 7.57 -25.89 -0.79
C GLU A 84 8.97 -26.47 -0.50
N GLY A 85 9.97 -25.63 -0.25
CA GLY A 85 11.34 -26.06 0.08
C GLY A 85 11.51 -26.63 1.50
N VAL A 86 10.61 -26.29 2.43
CA VAL A 86 10.75 -26.63 3.86
C VAL A 86 10.19 -28.02 4.21
N GLU A 87 9.36 -28.59 3.34
CA GLU A 87 8.78 -29.93 3.56
C GLU A 87 9.70 -31.07 3.09
N LYS A 88 10.79 -30.79 2.37
CA LYS A 88 11.64 -31.83 1.77
C LYS A 88 12.71 -32.41 2.72
N GLU A 89 12.90 -31.85 3.91
CA GLU A 89 13.94 -32.29 4.87
C GLU A 89 13.39 -33.04 6.11
N ARG A 90 12.15 -33.53 6.06
CA ARG A 90 11.55 -34.37 7.13
C ARG A 90 11.20 -35.80 6.69
N GLY A 91 11.89 -36.31 5.67
CA GLY A 91 11.75 -37.69 5.21
C GLY A 91 13.00 -38.54 5.44
N CYS A 92 12.94 -39.40 6.46
CA CYS A 92 13.71 -40.64 6.66
C CYS A 92 15.15 -40.57 7.22
N ASN A 93 15.24 -40.46 8.56
CA ASN A 93 16.31 -41.10 9.34
C ASN A 93 15.93 -42.55 9.69
N SER A 94 15.87 -43.45 8.71
CA SER A 94 15.70 -44.88 9.02
C SER A 94 17.06 -45.54 9.20
N THR A 95 17.39 -45.78 10.46
CA THR A 95 18.38 -46.74 10.92
C THR A 95 18.04 -48.13 10.37
N ARG A 96 18.96 -48.76 9.63
CA ARG A 96 19.49 -50.12 9.85
C ARG A 96 20.39 -50.56 8.70
#